data_AF-A0A954CK48-F1
#
_entry.id   AF-A0A954CK48-F1
#
_cell.length_a   1.000
_cell.length_b   1.000
_cell.length_c   1.000
_cell.angle_alpha   90.00
_cell.angle_beta   90.00
_cell.angle_gamma   90.00
#
_symmetry.space_group_name_H-M   'P 1'
#
loop_
_entity.id
_entity.type
_entity.pdbx_description
1 polymer ?
#
loop_
_entity_poly.entity_id
_entity_poly.type
_entity_poly.pdbx_seq_one_letter_code
_entity_poly.pdbx_strand_id
1 'polypeptide(L)'
;MAKAPQNRAHAFRRGVAINSVMMVAVLFLLNFAVSGIGVKVDLTANGRFSVNQGTVEILRSLNQPVTLKYYVSAQRPADLAALESEIVDRLTALAEAAGPQHLVFDARRDVLVIEGAARDWQAQNPDLRVREVRMPTASVEVAFISSVQVIHPAVRADKPLQLSVTRADALEYRLALEVVKLKGVRVRPDGDLT
;
A
#
# COMPACT_ATOMS: atom_id res chain seq x y z
N MET A 1 -59.03 33.27 20.78
CA MET A 1 -58.08 32.15 20.62
C MET A 1 -57.40 32.25 19.26
N ALA A 2 -56.09 32.55 19.21
CA ALA A 2 -55.34 32.70 17.95
C ALA A 2 -54.72 31.37 17.51
N LYS A 3 -55.03 30.92 16.29
CA LYS A 3 -54.45 29.70 15.67
C LYS A 3 -53.05 30.03 15.14
N ALA A 4 -52.02 29.42 15.72
CA ALA A 4 -50.63 29.61 15.29
C ALA A 4 -50.40 29.11 13.83
N PRO A 5 -49.49 29.73 13.06
CA PRO A 5 -49.39 29.50 11.61
C PRO A 5 -48.67 28.19 11.28
N GLN A 6 -49.44 27.16 10.92
CA GLN A 6 -48.93 25.86 10.43
C GLN A 6 -48.02 25.97 9.18
N ASN A 7 -48.10 27.07 8.41
CA ASN A 7 -47.35 27.24 7.16
C ASN A 7 -45.82 27.37 7.32
N ARG A 8 -45.31 27.78 8.49
CA ARG A 8 -43.86 27.94 8.70
C ARG A 8 -43.11 26.61 8.77
N ALA A 9 -43.75 25.58 9.33
CA ALA A 9 -43.14 24.25 9.46
C ALA A 9 -42.97 23.55 8.10
N HIS A 10 -43.92 23.71 7.18
CA HIS A 10 -43.83 23.14 5.83
C HIS A 10 -42.79 23.85 4.96
N ALA A 11 -42.68 25.18 5.06
CA ALA A 11 -41.66 25.95 4.36
C ALA A 11 -40.24 25.61 4.85
N PHE A 12 -40.06 25.44 6.16
CA PHE A 12 -38.79 25.02 6.75
C PHE A 12 -38.39 23.60 6.34
N ARG A 13 -39.32 22.63 6.40
CA ARG A 13 -39.08 21.24 5.98
C ARG A 13 -38.78 21.14 4.48
N ARG A 14 -39.42 21.95 3.64
CA ARG A 14 -39.09 22.06 2.20
C ARG A 14 -37.70 22.66 1.99
N GLY A 15 -37.34 23.71 2.71
CA GLY A 15 -36.01 24.32 2.61
C GLY A 15 -34.89 23.36 3.00
N VAL A 16 -35.08 22.61 4.10
CA VAL A 16 -34.13 21.56 4.53
C VAL A 16 -34.04 20.45 3.48
N ALA A 17 -35.17 19.96 2.96
CA ALA A 17 -35.16 18.90 1.95
C ALA A 17 -34.45 19.35 0.65
N ILE A 18 -34.70 20.56 0.17
CA ILE A 18 -34.07 21.11 -1.04
C ILE A 18 -32.56 21.26 -0.82
N ASN A 19 -32.14 21.79 0.33
CA ASN A 19 -30.71 21.94 0.65
C ASN A 19 -30.01 20.58 0.80
N SER A 20 -30.65 19.59 1.42
CA SER A 20 -30.10 18.23 1.52
C SER A 20 -29.95 17.58 0.15
N VAL A 21 -30.93 17.71 -0.74
CA VAL A 21 -30.87 17.18 -2.10
C VAL A 21 -29.78 17.88 -2.91
N MET A 22 -29.67 19.20 -2.81
CA MET A 22 -28.59 19.97 -3.45
C MET A 22 -27.21 19.54 -2.94
N MET A 23 -27.04 19.34 -1.63
CA MET A 23 -25.77 18.86 -1.05
C MET A 23 -25.40 17.49 -1.61
N VAL A 24 -26.35 16.54 -1.63
CA VAL A 24 -26.13 15.20 -2.20
C VAL A 24 -25.77 15.29 -3.68
N ALA A 25 -26.47 16.12 -4.46
CA ALA A 25 -26.17 16.32 -5.88
C ALA A 25 -24.76 16.87 -6.12
N VAL A 26 -24.32 17.83 -5.30
CA VAL A 26 -22.95 18.37 -5.36
C VAL A 26 -21.91 17.30 -5.03
N LEU A 27 -22.16 16.46 -4.01
CA LEU A 27 -21.27 15.35 -3.67
C LEU A 27 -21.17 14.33 -4.82
N PHE A 28 -22.29 14.01 -5.47
CA PHE A 28 -22.30 13.14 -6.66
C PHE A 28 -21.53 13.74 -7.83
N LEU A 29 -21.76 15.03 -8.14
CA LEU A 29 -21.06 15.72 -9.21
C LEU A 29 -19.55 15.82 -8.95
N LEU A 30 -19.16 16.09 -7.71
CA LEU A 30 -17.76 16.12 -7.30
C LEU A 30 -17.13 14.73 -7.41
N ASN A 31 -17.83 13.68 -6.95
CA ASN A 31 -17.36 12.30 -7.07
C ASN A 31 -17.18 11.89 -8.54
N PHE A 32 -18.14 12.24 -9.40
CA PHE A 32 -18.07 11.98 -10.83
C PHE A 32 -16.94 12.77 -11.51
N ALA A 33 -16.79 14.06 -11.21
CA ALA A 33 -15.71 14.89 -11.76
C ALA A 33 -14.32 14.39 -11.33
N VAL A 34 -14.18 13.92 -10.09
CA VAL A 34 -12.94 13.34 -9.58
C VAL A 34 -12.71 11.92 -10.12
N SER A 35 -13.74 11.14 -10.46
CA SER A 35 -13.56 9.77 -10.97
C SER A 35 -12.74 9.66 -12.26
N GLY A 36 -12.69 10.72 -13.08
CA GLY A 36 -11.85 10.80 -14.28
C GLY A 36 -10.41 11.28 -14.02
N ILE A 37 -10.14 11.81 -12.83
CA ILE A 37 -8.84 12.30 -12.40
C ILE A 37 -8.30 11.24 -11.44
N GLY A 38 -7.23 10.52 -11.79
CA GLY A 38 -6.62 9.47 -10.96
C GLY A 38 -6.05 9.92 -9.60
N VAL A 39 -6.45 11.08 -9.09
CA VAL A 39 -6.02 11.67 -7.82
C VAL A 39 -6.91 11.11 -6.71
N LYS A 40 -6.40 10.08 -6.02
CA LYS A 40 -6.97 9.60 -4.75
C LYS A 40 -6.53 10.54 -3.63
N VAL A 41 -7.39 11.47 -3.23
CA VAL A 41 -7.15 12.30 -2.05
C VAL A 41 -7.47 11.48 -0.80
N ASP A 42 -6.46 11.25 0.03
CA ASP A 42 -6.63 10.56 1.31
C ASP A 42 -7.29 11.49 2.34
N LEU A 43 -8.56 11.21 2.64
CA LEU A 43 -9.35 11.97 3.62
C LEU A 43 -9.31 11.35 5.02
N THR A 44 -8.48 10.32 5.25
CA THR A 44 -8.32 9.73 6.57
C THR A 44 -7.46 10.61 7.46
N ALA A 45 -7.83 10.73 8.75
CA ALA A 45 -7.14 11.60 9.70
C ALA A 45 -5.64 11.29 9.89
N ASN A 46 -5.19 10.10 9.47
CA ASN A 46 -3.82 9.62 9.67
C ASN A 46 -3.04 9.45 8.37
N GLY A 47 -3.56 9.90 7.22
CA GLY A 47 -2.87 9.71 5.93
C GLY A 47 -2.59 8.24 5.62
N ARG A 48 -3.48 7.32 6.03
CA ARG A 48 -3.21 5.88 6.02
C ARG A 48 -3.00 5.34 4.60
N PHE A 49 -3.52 6.03 3.59
CA PHE A 49 -3.43 5.69 2.17
C PHE A 49 -2.53 6.64 1.38
N SER A 50 -1.91 7.63 2.04
CA SER A 50 -0.94 8.53 1.40
C SER A 50 0.47 7.94 1.48
N VAL A 51 1.22 8.11 0.40
CA VAL A 51 2.63 7.71 0.32
C VAL A 51 3.47 8.76 1.07
N ASN A 52 4.43 8.31 1.88
CA ASN A 52 5.38 9.19 2.57
C ASN A 52 6.34 9.82 1.56
N GLN A 53 6.31 11.15 1.47
CA GLN A 53 7.17 11.90 0.56
C GLN A 53 8.67 11.64 0.82
N GLY A 54 9.08 11.45 2.08
CA GLY A 54 10.47 11.11 2.41
C GLY A 54 10.91 9.78 1.81
N THR A 55 10.03 8.78 1.78
CA THR A 55 10.33 7.49 1.13
C THR A 55 10.47 7.66 -0.39
N VAL A 56 9.61 8.47 -0.99
CA VAL A 56 9.66 8.77 -2.43
C VAL A 56 10.97 9.49 -2.78
N GLU A 57 11.39 10.47 -2.00
CA GLU A 57 12.66 11.19 -2.19
C GLU A 57 13.86 10.25 -2.07
N ILE A 58 13.86 9.34 -1.09
CA ILE A 58 14.90 8.32 -0.93
C ILE A 58 14.98 7.44 -2.20
N LEU A 59 13.85 6.94 -2.69
CA LEU A 59 13.77 6.13 -3.91
C LEU A 59 14.26 6.92 -5.14
N ARG A 60 13.85 8.18 -5.27
CA ARG A 60 14.28 9.08 -6.35
C ARG A 60 15.77 9.42 -6.31
N SER A 61 16.40 9.29 -5.15
CA SER A 61 17.83 9.57 -5.00
C SER A 61 18.75 8.44 -5.49
N LEU A 62 18.18 7.30 -5.92
CA LEU A 62 18.94 6.22 -6.52
C LEU A 62 19.24 6.51 -8.00
N ASN A 63 20.48 6.22 -8.41
CA ASN A 63 20.93 6.40 -9.79
C ASN A 63 20.31 5.38 -10.77
N GLN A 64 19.77 4.28 -10.25
CA GLN A 64 19.19 3.20 -11.04
C GLN A 64 17.84 2.80 -10.43
N PRO A 65 16.88 2.34 -11.25
CA PRO A 65 15.57 1.96 -10.77
C PRO A 65 15.64 0.73 -9.88
N VAL A 66 14.82 0.72 -8.85
CA VAL A 66 14.51 -0.46 -8.04
C VAL A 66 13.34 -1.18 -8.68
N THR A 67 13.46 -2.48 -8.88
CA THR A 67 12.34 -3.33 -9.31
C THR A 67 11.83 -4.13 -8.13
N LEU A 68 10.52 -4.13 -7.91
CA LEU A 68 9.89 -4.90 -6.85
C LEU A 68 9.18 -6.13 -7.42
N LYS A 69 9.26 -7.24 -6.69
CA LYS A 69 8.43 -8.43 -6.91
C LYS A 69 7.77 -8.83 -5.61
N TYR A 70 6.45 -9.04 -5.63
CA TYR A 70 5.70 -9.47 -4.47
C TYR A 70 5.36 -10.96 -4.59
N TYR A 71 5.81 -11.76 -3.64
CA TYR A 71 5.59 -13.19 -3.56
C TYR A 71 4.53 -13.48 -2.51
N VAL A 72 3.51 -14.24 -2.91
CA VAL A 72 2.39 -14.59 -2.03
C VAL A 72 1.96 -16.04 -2.19
N SER A 73 1.65 -16.73 -1.10
CA SER A 73 1.17 -18.12 -1.17
C SER A 73 -0.24 -18.22 -1.78
N ALA A 74 -0.46 -19.23 -2.63
CA ALA A 74 -1.78 -19.62 -3.13
C ALA A 74 -2.69 -20.10 -1.99
N GLN A 75 -2.12 -20.89 -1.07
CA GLN A 75 -2.82 -21.33 0.13
C GLN A 75 -2.65 -20.27 1.22
N ARG A 76 -3.73 -19.51 1.46
CA ARG A 76 -3.77 -18.49 2.49
C ARG A 76 -5.17 -18.38 3.09
N PRO A 77 -5.27 -18.08 4.39
CA PRO A 77 -6.52 -17.72 5.04
C PRO A 77 -7.26 -16.57 4.33
N ALA A 78 -8.59 -16.63 4.28
CA ALA A 78 -9.42 -15.67 3.55
C ALA A 78 -9.33 -14.23 4.12
N ASP A 79 -9.08 -14.11 5.42
CA ASP A 79 -8.80 -12.89 6.16
C ASP A 79 -7.55 -12.14 5.67
N LEU A 80 -6.65 -12.81 4.93
CA LEU A 80 -5.43 -12.20 4.39
C LEU A 80 -5.58 -11.59 3.00
N ALA A 81 -6.70 -11.83 2.32
CA ALA A 81 -6.98 -11.21 1.03
C ALA A 81 -7.00 -9.66 1.14
N ALA A 82 -7.50 -9.14 2.26
CA ALA A 82 -7.50 -7.71 2.54
C ALA A 82 -6.07 -7.15 2.70
N LEU A 83 -5.21 -7.86 3.44
CA LEU A 83 -3.81 -7.47 3.63
C LEU A 83 -3.04 -7.48 2.30
N GLU A 84 -3.26 -8.50 1.47
CA GLU A 84 -2.64 -8.57 0.15
C GLU A 84 -3.04 -7.39 -0.73
N SER A 85 -4.34 -7.09 -0.82
CA SER A 85 -4.82 -5.93 -1.57
C SER A 85 -4.17 -4.65 -1.05
N GLU A 86 -4.09 -4.48 0.28
CA GLU A 86 -3.45 -3.31 0.88
C GLU A 86 -1.95 -3.20 0.53
N ILE A 87 -1.24 -4.33 0.50
CA ILE A 87 0.17 -4.38 0.09
C ILE A 87 0.31 -4.01 -1.39
N VAL A 88 -0.50 -4.61 -2.27
CA VAL A 88 -0.45 -4.35 -3.72
C VAL A 88 -0.80 -2.90 -4.03
N ASP A 89 -1.84 -2.36 -3.39
CA ASP A 89 -2.24 -0.97 -3.52
C ASP A 89 -1.11 -0.03 -3.06
N ARG A 90 -0.46 -0.34 -1.93
CA ARG A 90 0.67 0.44 -1.42
C ARG A 90 1.87 0.41 -2.37
N LEU A 91 2.24 -0.75 -2.88
CA LEU A 91 3.37 -0.90 -3.80
C LEU A 91 3.12 -0.18 -5.13
N THR A 92 1.89 -0.26 -5.63
CA THR A 92 1.45 0.45 -6.84
C THR A 92 1.54 1.95 -6.62
N ALA A 93 0.97 2.46 -5.52
CA ALA A 93 1.02 3.89 -5.20
C ALA A 93 2.47 4.40 -5.03
N LEU A 94 3.35 3.61 -4.41
CA LEU A 94 4.77 3.94 -4.30
C LEU A 94 5.45 4.04 -5.67
N ALA A 95 5.20 3.07 -6.57
CA ALA A 95 5.77 3.07 -7.92
C ALA A 95 5.26 4.24 -8.75
N GLU A 96 3.97 4.54 -8.69
CA GLU A 96 3.36 5.70 -9.34
C GLU A 96 3.96 7.01 -8.82
N ALA A 97 4.12 7.15 -7.50
CA ALA A 97 4.67 8.35 -6.87
C ALA A 97 6.17 8.54 -7.18
N ALA A 98 6.98 7.48 -7.11
CA ALA A 98 8.41 7.55 -7.41
C ALA A 98 8.71 7.72 -8.90
N GLY A 99 7.85 7.16 -9.76
CA GLY A 99 8.00 7.14 -11.21
C GLY A 99 8.88 5.98 -11.70
N PRO A 100 8.68 5.52 -12.94
CA PRO A 100 9.28 4.29 -13.48
C PRO A 100 10.81 4.35 -13.61
N GLN A 101 11.40 5.54 -13.62
CA GLN A 101 12.85 5.73 -13.64
C GLN A 101 13.53 5.43 -12.29
N HIS A 102 12.75 5.34 -11.20
CA HIS A 102 13.26 5.13 -9.84
C HIS A 102 12.67 3.87 -9.19
N LEU A 103 11.41 3.54 -9.47
CA LEU A 103 10.74 2.37 -8.93
C LEU A 103 9.84 1.71 -9.99
N VAL A 104 10.00 0.41 -10.17
CA VAL A 104 9.22 -0.40 -11.11
C VAL A 104 8.47 -1.48 -10.34
N PHE A 105 7.14 -1.42 -10.42
CA PHE A 105 6.24 -2.46 -9.94
C PHE A 105 4.97 -2.43 -10.78
N ASP A 106 4.58 -3.58 -11.32
CA ASP A 106 3.31 -3.79 -12.01
C ASP A 106 2.56 -4.94 -11.33
N ALA A 107 1.45 -4.63 -10.68
CA ALA A 107 0.65 -5.62 -9.95
C ALA A 107 0.24 -6.84 -10.79
N ARG A 108 0.11 -6.70 -12.12
CA ARG A 108 -0.29 -7.80 -13.01
C ARG A 108 0.86 -8.75 -13.34
N ARG A 109 2.10 -8.25 -13.32
CA ARG A 109 3.30 -8.99 -13.73
C ARG A 109 4.15 -9.41 -12.54
N ASP A 110 4.23 -8.55 -11.54
CA ASP A 110 5.21 -8.61 -10.47
C ASP A 110 4.62 -9.16 -9.16
N VAL A 111 3.32 -9.52 -9.16
CA VAL A 111 2.71 -10.36 -8.11
C VAL A 111 2.81 -11.83 -8.53
N LEU A 112 3.58 -12.59 -7.75
CA LEU A 112 3.92 -13.98 -8.04
C LEU A 112 3.27 -14.88 -6.99
N VAL A 113 2.33 -15.70 -7.46
CA VAL A 113 1.65 -16.68 -6.62
C VAL A 113 2.51 -17.93 -6.50
N ILE A 114 2.82 -18.30 -5.27
CA ILE A 114 3.59 -19.50 -4.92
C ILE A 114 2.61 -20.62 -4.58
N GLU A 115 2.66 -21.68 -5.37
CA GLU A 115 1.96 -22.93 -5.08
C GLU A 115 2.77 -23.80 -4.10
N GLY A 116 2.08 -24.48 -3.19
CA GLY A 116 2.69 -25.38 -2.22
C GLY A 116 3.27 -24.70 -0.98
N ALA A 117 4.01 -25.47 -0.19
CA ALA A 117 4.58 -24.99 1.07
C ALA A 117 5.79 -24.08 0.83
N ALA A 118 5.96 -23.08 1.70
CA ALA A 118 7.06 -22.13 1.60
C ALA A 118 8.45 -22.79 1.55
N ARG A 119 8.60 -23.90 2.28
CA ARG A 119 9.86 -24.67 2.33
C ARG A 119 10.20 -25.31 1.00
N ASP A 120 9.20 -25.85 0.31
CA ASP A 120 9.41 -26.56 -0.95
C ASP A 120 9.80 -25.58 -2.04
N TRP A 121 9.14 -24.42 -2.08
CA TRP A 121 9.49 -23.33 -2.97
C TRP A 121 10.89 -22.76 -2.66
N GLN A 122 11.24 -22.59 -1.38
CA GLN A 122 12.55 -22.15 -0.94
C GLN A 122 13.67 -23.11 -1.35
N ALA A 123 13.41 -24.42 -1.32
CA ALA A 123 14.36 -25.44 -1.76
C ALA A 123 14.64 -25.35 -3.27
N GLN A 124 13.63 -24.96 -4.05
CA GLN A 124 13.74 -24.76 -5.50
C GLN A 124 14.34 -23.39 -5.87
N ASN A 125 14.22 -22.39 -4.98
CA ASN A 125 14.71 -21.03 -5.16
C ASN A 125 15.66 -20.65 -4.00
N PRO A 126 16.83 -21.29 -3.90
CA PRO A 126 17.76 -21.11 -2.76
C PRO A 126 18.30 -19.68 -2.64
N ASP A 127 18.27 -18.93 -3.74
CA ASP A 127 18.62 -17.53 -3.86
C ASP A 127 17.50 -16.59 -3.42
N LEU A 128 16.32 -17.09 -3.02
CA LEU A 128 15.18 -16.29 -2.60
C LEU A 128 14.76 -16.67 -1.18
N ARG A 129 15.08 -15.85 -0.18
CA ARG A 129 14.82 -16.15 1.25
C ARG A 129 13.39 -15.86 1.69
N VAL A 130 12.49 -16.77 1.40
CA VAL A 130 11.11 -16.67 1.81
C VAL A 130 10.92 -17.06 3.27
N ARG A 131 10.32 -16.15 4.03
CA ARG A 131 9.94 -16.39 5.42
C ARG A 131 8.47 -16.76 5.49
N GLU A 132 8.21 -17.91 6.09
CA GLU A 132 6.87 -18.33 6.46
C GLU A 132 6.37 -17.45 7.61
N VAL A 133 5.32 -16.69 7.34
CA VAL A 133 4.62 -15.88 8.35
C VAL A 133 3.57 -16.78 8.97
N ARG A 134 3.70 -17.02 10.28
CA ARG A 134 2.70 -17.75 11.04
C ARG A 134 1.75 -16.77 11.70
N MET A 135 0.46 -16.94 11.44
CA MET A 135 -0.58 -16.13 12.06
C MET A 135 -1.58 -17.03 12.80
N PRO A 136 -2.02 -16.61 14.00
CA PRO A 136 -3.10 -17.27 14.70
C PRO A 136 -4.44 -16.86 14.08
N THR A 137 -5.10 -17.78 13.36
CA THR A 137 -6.46 -17.56 12.84
C THR A 137 -7.41 -18.46 13.57
N ALA A 138 -8.38 -17.90 14.31
CA ALA A 138 -9.53 -18.49 15.02
C ALA A 138 -9.31 -19.74 15.90
N SER A 139 -8.51 -20.73 15.47
CA SER A 139 -8.12 -21.94 16.21
C SER A 139 -6.84 -22.63 15.66
N VAL A 140 -6.21 -22.12 14.59
CA VAL A 140 -5.07 -22.79 13.91
C VAL A 140 -3.97 -21.77 13.60
N GLU A 141 -2.71 -22.19 13.78
CA GLU A 141 -1.54 -21.46 13.29
C GLU A 141 -1.38 -21.74 11.79
N VAL A 142 -1.64 -20.75 10.94
CA VAL A 142 -1.50 -20.90 9.48
C VAL A 142 -0.24 -20.18 9.03
N ALA A 143 0.53 -20.87 8.22
CA ALA A 143 1.84 -20.46 7.78
C ALA A 143 1.77 -20.13 6.28
N PHE A 144 2.09 -18.89 5.90
CA PHE A 144 1.98 -18.43 4.50
C PHE A 144 3.12 -17.47 4.14
N ILE A 145 3.31 -17.25 2.84
CA ILE A 145 4.34 -16.37 2.31
C ILE A 145 3.71 -15.03 1.97
N SER A 146 4.35 -13.97 2.43
CA SER A 146 4.11 -12.59 1.98
C SER A 146 5.44 -11.86 2.06
N SER A 147 6.15 -11.79 0.94
CA SER A 147 7.46 -11.15 0.87
C SER A 147 7.62 -10.28 -0.38
N VAL A 148 8.29 -9.16 -0.23
CA VAL A 148 8.67 -8.28 -1.34
C VAL A 148 10.16 -8.41 -1.57
N GLN A 149 10.54 -8.84 -2.76
CA GLN A 149 11.92 -8.83 -3.23
C GLN A 149 12.23 -7.48 -3.85
N VAL A 150 13.39 -6.94 -3.48
CA VAL A 150 13.96 -5.70 -4.03
C VAL A 150 15.10 -6.09 -4.96
N ILE A 151 14.96 -5.76 -6.24
CA ILE A 151 15.93 -6.04 -7.30
C ILE A 151 16.57 -4.71 -7.70
N HIS A 152 17.88 -4.61 -7.52
CA HIS A 152 18.67 -3.43 -7.89
C HIS A 152 20.13 -3.87 -8.12
N PRO A 153 20.90 -3.27 -9.05
CA PRO A 153 22.25 -3.73 -9.36
C PRO A 153 23.26 -3.64 -8.21
N ALA A 154 23.00 -2.78 -7.22
CA ALA A 154 23.78 -2.71 -5.98
C ALA A 154 23.47 -3.86 -4.98
N VAL A 155 22.39 -4.62 -5.18
CA VAL A 155 22.08 -5.81 -4.39
C VAL A 155 23.00 -6.93 -4.86
N ARG A 156 23.75 -7.53 -3.93
CA ARG A 156 24.61 -8.66 -4.28
C ARG A 156 23.78 -9.88 -4.65
N ALA A 157 24.16 -10.55 -5.73
CA ALA A 157 23.46 -11.74 -6.21
C ALA A 157 23.44 -12.91 -5.20
N ASP A 158 24.41 -12.98 -4.27
CA ASP A 158 24.46 -13.99 -3.21
C ASP A 158 23.52 -13.71 -2.03
N LYS A 159 22.99 -12.48 -1.94
CA LYS A 159 22.12 -12.02 -0.83
C LYS A 159 20.97 -11.19 -1.39
N PRO A 160 19.87 -11.84 -1.85
CA PRO A 160 18.68 -11.12 -2.27
C PRO A 160 18.18 -10.21 -1.15
N LEU A 161 17.78 -8.99 -1.50
CA LEU A 161 17.12 -8.12 -0.56
C LEU A 161 15.63 -8.49 -0.53
N GLN A 162 15.17 -9.10 0.58
CA GLN A 162 13.78 -9.50 0.76
C GLN A 162 13.19 -8.94 2.04
N LEU A 163 11.97 -8.42 1.91
CA LEU A 163 11.19 -7.83 2.99
C LEU A 163 10.02 -8.77 3.30
N SER A 164 10.01 -9.39 4.48
CA SER A 164 8.81 -10.09 4.96
C SER A 164 7.75 -9.07 5.33
N VAL A 165 6.55 -9.21 4.77
CA VAL A 165 5.45 -8.25 4.90
C VAL A 165 4.32 -8.89 5.68
N THR A 166 4.22 -8.51 6.94
CA THR A 166 3.14 -8.92 7.84
C THR A 166 2.09 -7.84 8.04
N ARG A 167 2.42 -6.60 7.64
CA ARG A 167 1.56 -5.43 7.66
C ARG A 167 1.96 -4.49 6.53
N ALA A 168 0.99 -3.84 5.88
CA ALA A 168 1.25 -2.92 4.78
C ALA A 168 1.83 -1.57 5.25
N ASP A 169 1.51 -1.12 6.47
CA ASP A 169 2.00 0.13 7.06
C ASP A 169 3.53 0.16 7.24
N ALA A 170 4.12 -0.97 7.64
CA ALA A 170 5.55 -1.10 7.89
C ALA A 170 6.39 -1.32 6.62
N LEU A 171 5.75 -1.68 5.50
CA LEU A 171 6.42 -2.03 4.25
C LEU A 171 7.22 -0.84 3.70
N GLU A 172 6.60 0.32 3.68
CA GLU A 172 7.17 1.54 3.13
C GLU A 172 8.43 1.96 3.87
N TYR A 173 8.36 2.07 5.20
CA TYR A 173 9.50 2.42 6.04
C TYR A 173 10.66 1.42 5.87
N ARG A 174 10.34 0.12 5.82
CA ARG A 174 11.36 -0.92 5.68
C ARG A 174 12.01 -0.87 4.29
N LEU A 175 11.24 -0.63 3.24
CA LEU A 175 11.76 -0.43 1.89
C LEU A 175 12.71 0.77 1.84
N ALA A 176 12.29 1.91 2.39
CA ALA A 176 13.12 3.11 2.47
C ALA A 176 14.46 2.82 3.16
N LEU A 177 14.43 2.16 4.32
CA LEU A 177 15.65 1.82 5.07
C LEU A 177 16.62 0.95 4.27
N GLU A 178 16.10 -0.07 3.59
CA GLU A 178 16.95 -0.94 2.78
C GLU A 178 17.50 -0.21 1.54
N VAL A 179 16.72 0.67 0.93
CA VAL A 179 17.18 1.52 -0.18
C VAL A 179 18.30 2.48 0.25
N VAL A 180 18.21 3.07 1.45
CA VAL A 180 19.29 3.91 2.00
C VAL A 180 20.60 3.11 2.12
N LYS A 181 20.52 1.84 2.56
CA LYS A 181 21.70 0.96 2.62
C LYS A 181 22.28 0.68 1.23
N LEU A 182 21.44 0.56 0.19
CA LEU A 182 21.89 0.35 -1.20
C LEU A 182 22.67 1.56 -1.74
N LYS A 183 22.32 2.77 -1.30
CA LYS A 183 23.06 4.00 -1.63
C LYS A 183 24.46 4.05 -0.99
N GLY A 184 24.77 3.13 -0.07
CA GLY A 184 26.01 3.15 0.71
C GLY A 184 26.03 4.24 1.79
N VAL A 185 24.89 4.92 2.02
CA VAL A 185 24.75 5.91 3.08
C VAL A 185 24.70 5.15 4.41
N ARG A 186 25.76 5.29 5.21
CA ARG A 186 25.74 4.82 6.60
C ARG A 186 24.80 5.73 7.36
N VAL A 187 23.61 5.24 7.73
CA VAL A 187 22.77 5.91 8.71
C VAL A 187 23.57 5.98 10.01
N ARG A 188 23.99 7.19 10.37
CA ARG A 188 24.70 7.45 11.62
C ARG A 188 23.66 7.31 12.75
N PRO A 189 24.01 6.73 13.92
CA PRO A 189 23.05 6.38 14.99
C PRO A 189 22.21 7.56 15.55
N ASP A 190 22.48 8.78 15.10
CA ASP A 190 21.85 10.07 15.42
C ASP A 190 20.80 10.53 14.40
N GLY A 191 20.58 9.81 13.28
CA GLY A 191 19.39 9.99 12.43
C GLY A 191 19.49 11.01 11.28
N ASP A 192 20.69 11.50 10.95
CA ASP A 192 20.90 12.47 9.86
C ASP A 192 21.49 11.83 8.59
N LEU A 193 21.17 12.37 7.41
CA LEU A 193 21.54 11.83 6.09
C LEU A 193 22.70 12.64 5.45
N THR A 194 23.76 11.97 5.01
CA THR A 194 24.81 12.53 4.10
C THR A 194 24.79 11.83 2.76
#